data_AF-A0A3G3JV22-F1
#
_entry.id   AF-A0A3G3JV22-F1
#
_cell.length_a   1.000
_cell.length_b   1.000
_cell.length_c   1.000
_cell.angle_alpha   90.00
_cell.angle_beta   90.00
_cell.angle_gamma   90.00
#
_symmetry.space_group_name_H-M   'P 1'
#
loop_
_entity.id
_entity.type
_entity.pdbx_description
1 polymer ?
#
loop_
_entity_poly.entity_id
_entity_poly.type
_entity_poly.pdbx_seq_one_letter_code
_entity_poly.pdbx_strand_id
1 'polypeptide(L)'
;MIIREIQDSFVMVTQHDHALLSGEIAKHFTDPYFVDGAYRADVELAIREHDRGWIRLDDAPIWNDRDAKPFSFMDYPLLPKLTHYRLGIDEVQAQSEYAALLCSMHYCSFMAGHTPEQTEIVRFMA
;
A
#
# COMPACT_ATOMS: atom_id res chain seq x y z
N MET A 1 -6.00 6.82 -0.90
CA MET A 1 -6.24 7.31 -2.29
C MET A 1 -5.17 8.26 -2.80
N ILE A 2 -4.92 8.25 -4.11
CA ILE A 2 -4.19 9.30 -4.84
C ILE A 2 -5.21 10.38 -5.18
N ILE A 3 -4.93 11.62 -4.77
CA ILE A 3 -5.86 12.74 -4.95
C ILE A 3 -5.19 13.80 -5.80
N ARG A 4 -5.89 14.23 -6.85
CA ARG A 4 -5.55 15.39 -7.65
C ARG A 4 -6.67 16.42 -7.54
N GLU A 5 -6.32 17.60 -7.05
CA GLU A 5 -7.23 18.74 -6.96
C GLU A 5 -7.37 19.38 -8.35
N ILE A 6 -8.61 19.66 -8.75
CA ILE A 6 -8.95 20.49 -9.91
C ILE A 6 -9.93 21.58 -9.45
N GLN A 7 -10.22 22.57 -10.29
CA GLN A 7 -10.85 23.84 -9.87
C GLN A 7 -11.98 23.70 -8.83
N ASP A 8 -12.98 22.88 -9.11
CA ASP A 8 -14.17 22.72 -8.24
C ASP A 8 -14.43 21.24 -7.87
N SER A 9 -13.43 20.37 -8.00
CA SER A 9 -13.60 18.93 -7.71
C SER A 9 -12.27 18.20 -7.47
N PHE A 10 -12.35 16.94 -7.09
CA PHE A 10 -11.22 16.06 -6.89
C PHE A 10 -11.27 14.90 -7.88
N VAL A 11 -10.13 14.59 -8.49
CA VAL A 11 -9.92 13.31 -9.18
C VAL A 11 -9.26 12.37 -8.19
N MET A 12 -9.91 11.23 -7.94
CA MET A 12 -9.52 10.28 -6.90
C MET A 12 -9.27 8.92 -7.53
N VAL A 13 -8.12 8.33 -7.23
CA VAL A 13 -7.75 6.98 -7.67
C VAL A 13 -7.47 6.13 -6.43
N THR A 14 -8.06 4.94 -6.36
CA THR A 14 -7.80 4.02 -5.26
C THR A 14 -6.35 3.55 -5.30
N GLN A 15 -5.74 3.33 -4.14
CA GLN A 15 -4.40 2.78 -4.05
C GLN A 15 -4.34 1.37 -4.64
N HIS A 16 -5.42 0.57 -4.50
CA HIS A 16 -5.46 -0.75 -5.09
C HIS A 16 -5.45 -0.70 -6.63
N ASP A 17 -6.21 0.19 -7.27
CA ASP A 17 -6.15 0.36 -8.73
C ASP A 17 -4.73 0.74 -9.21
N HIS A 18 -4.04 1.59 -8.44
CA HIS A 18 -2.64 1.92 -8.66
C HIS A 18 -1.75 0.67 -8.59
N ALA A 19 -1.94 -0.18 -7.58
CA ALA A 19 -1.16 -1.41 -7.43
C ALA A 19 -1.46 -2.42 -8.54
N LEU A 20 -2.72 -2.55 -8.95
CA LEU A 20 -3.12 -3.38 -10.09
C LEU A 20 -2.41 -2.94 -11.37
N LEU A 21 -2.38 -1.63 -11.66
CA LEU A 21 -1.64 -1.07 -12.81
C LEU A 21 -0.14 -1.34 -12.70
N SER A 22 0.46 -1.15 -11.52
CA SER A 22 1.86 -1.47 -11.27
C SER A 22 2.17 -2.94 -11.55
N GLY A 23 1.27 -3.84 -11.18
CA GLY A 23 1.38 -5.27 -11.50
C GLY A 23 1.34 -5.55 -13.00
N GLU A 24 0.46 -4.90 -13.75
CA GLU A 24 0.44 -5.03 -15.22
C GLU A 24 1.72 -4.50 -15.87
N ILE A 25 2.28 -3.38 -15.37
CA ILE A 25 3.57 -2.86 -15.85
C ILE A 25 4.71 -3.84 -15.55
N ALA A 26 4.73 -4.43 -14.34
CA ALA A 26 5.78 -5.35 -13.92
C ALA A 26 5.88 -6.62 -14.77
N LYS A 27 4.75 -7.11 -15.31
CA LYS A 27 4.74 -8.27 -16.24
C LYS A 27 5.61 -8.04 -17.49
N HIS A 28 5.82 -6.78 -17.87
CA HIS A 28 6.63 -6.41 -19.02
C HIS A 28 8.10 -6.17 -18.69
N PHE A 29 8.51 -6.29 -17.42
CA PHE A 29 9.92 -6.15 -17.04
C PHE A 29 10.70 -7.41 -17.41
N THR A 30 11.96 -7.21 -17.81
CA THR A 30 12.88 -8.29 -18.21
C THR A 30 13.54 -8.97 -17.03
N ASP A 31 14.00 -10.20 -17.24
CA ASP A 31 14.58 -11.10 -16.22
C ASP A 31 15.73 -10.54 -15.37
N PRO A 32 16.60 -9.58 -15.79
CA PRO A 32 17.67 -9.05 -14.93
C PRO A 32 17.21 -8.42 -13.61
N TYR A 33 15.92 -8.09 -13.49
CA TYR A 33 15.32 -7.54 -12.28
C TYR A 33 14.75 -8.61 -11.33
N PHE A 34 14.74 -9.89 -11.74
CA PHE A 34 14.19 -11.00 -10.96
C PHE A 34 15.31 -11.98 -10.60
N VAL A 35 15.39 -12.37 -9.33
CA VAL A 35 16.36 -13.39 -8.88
C VAL A 35 15.92 -14.74 -9.44
N ASP A 36 16.67 -15.24 -10.43
CA ASP A 36 16.59 -16.58 -11.02
C ASP A 36 15.21 -17.01 -11.57
N GLY A 37 14.29 -16.07 -11.81
CA GLY A 37 12.93 -16.31 -12.34
C GLY A 37 12.01 -17.14 -11.43
N ALA A 38 12.56 -17.90 -10.48
CA ALA A 38 11.85 -18.82 -9.60
C ALA A 38 10.76 -18.15 -8.76
N TYR A 39 10.99 -16.89 -8.36
CA TYR A 39 10.05 -16.10 -7.56
C TYR A 39 9.29 -15.06 -8.37
N ARG A 40 9.36 -15.10 -9.70
CA ARG A 40 8.75 -14.07 -10.55
C ARG A 40 7.26 -13.92 -10.29
N ALA A 41 6.53 -15.03 -10.17
CA ALA A 41 5.09 -15.00 -9.90
C ALA A 41 4.77 -14.37 -8.53
N ASP A 42 5.57 -14.67 -7.50
CA ASP A 42 5.39 -14.10 -6.15
C ASP A 42 5.71 -12.61 -6.13
N VAL A 43 6.75 -12.18 -6.85
CA VAL A 43 7.12 -10.76 -6.97
C VAL A 43 6.05 -10.00 -7.75
N GLU A 44 5.55 -10.55 -8.86
CA GLU A 44 4.46 -9.95 -9.63
C GLU A 44 3.18 -9.84 -8.77
N LEU A 45 2.88 -10.86 -7.96
CA LEU A 45 1.77 -10.84 -7.01
C LEU A 45 1.98 -9.75 -5.93
N ALA A 46 3.19 -9.66 -5.36
CA ALA A 46 3.51 -8.62 -4.39
C ALA A 46 3.31 -7.22 -4.97
N ILE A 47 3.80 -6.97 -6.20
CA ILE A 47 3.63 -5.68 -6.87
C ILE A 47 2.14 -5.40 -7.15
N ARG A 48 1.36 -6.40 -7.54
CA ARG A 48 -0.08 -6.24 -7.77
C ARG A 48 -0.85 -5.92 -6.49
N GLU A 49 -0.42 -6.48 -5.36
CA GLU A 49 -1.15 -6.45 -4.09
C GLU A 49 -0.52 -5.55 -3.02
N HIS A 50 0.54 -4.80 -3.35
CA HIS A 50 1.31 -4.03 -2.35
C HIS A 50 0.49 -2.99 -1.58
N ASP A 51 -0.61 -2.51 -2.16
CA ASP A 51 -1.55 -1.59 -1.52
C ASP A 51 -2.90 -2.22 -1.17
N ARG A 52 -2.98 -3.55 -1.08
CA ARG A 52 -4.23 -4.26 -0.75
C ARG A 52 -4.88 -3.77 0.54
N GLY A 53 -4.09 -3.37 1.54
CA GLY A 53 -4.60 -2.80 2.79
C GLY A 53 -5.50 -1.57 2.59
N TRP A 54 -5.34 -0.83 1.48
CA TRP A 54 -6.11 0.37 1.22
C TRP A 54 -7.52 0.12 0.65
N ILE A 55 -7.87 -1.09 0.22
CA ILE A 55 -9.18 -1.37 -0.39
C ILE A 55 -10.34 -0.85 0.48
N ARG A 56 -10.30 -1.13 1.79
CA ARG A 56 -11.33 -0.69 2.74
C ARG A 56 -11.23 0.79 3.10
N LEU A 57 -10.01 1.33 3.13
CA LEU A 57 -9.77 2.75 3.45
C LEU A 57 -10.26 3.65 2.32
N ASP A 58 -10.17 3.18 1.08
CA ASP A 58 -10.55 3.92 -0.12
C ASP A 58 -12.04 3.79 -0.48
N ASP A 59 -12.74 2.76 0.04
CA ASP A 59 -14.19 2.56 -0.17
C ASP A 59 -15.06 3.66 0.45
N ALA A 60 -14.58 4.28 1.54
CA ALA A 60 -15.23 5.39 2.22
C ALA A 60 -14.25 6.53 2.51
N PRO A 61 -13.92 7.38 1.50
CA PRO A 61 -12.96 8.47 1.68
C PRO A 61 -13.42 9.46 2.75
N ILE A 62 -12.53 9.77 3.69
CA ILE A 62 -12.83 10.65 4.82
C ILE A 62 -12.48 12.10 4.46
N TRP A 63 -13.39 13.01 4.74
CA TRP A 63 -13.17 14.45 4.60
C TRP A 63 -12.26 14.99 5.70
N ASN A 64 -11.26 15.80 5.33
CA ASN A 64 -10.38 16.51 6.25
C ASN A 64 -10.82 17.98 6.34
N ASP A 65 -11.57 18.32 7.39
CA ASP A 65 -12.10 19.67 7.63
C ASP A 65 -11.01 20.74 7.77
N ARG A 66 -9.81 20.37 8.23
CA ARG A 66 -8.69 21.31 8.41
C ARG A 66 -8.21 21.86 7.07
N ASP A 67 -8.08 20.97 6.09
CA ASP A 67 -7.48 21.28 4.79
C ASP A 67 -8.53 21.42 3.68
N ALA A 68 -9.82 21.31 4.02
CA ALA A 68 -10.96 21.37 3.11
C ALA A 68 -10.84 20.45 1.89
N LYS A 69 -10.34 19.23 2.12
CA LYS A 69 -10.17 18.19 1.09
C LYS A 69 -10.25 16.80 1.70
N PRO A 70 -10.40 15.72 0.91
CA PRO A 70 -10.34 14.37 1.46
C PRO A 70 -8.92 14.00 1.93
N PHE A 71 -8.79 13.16 2.94
CA PHE A 71 -7.51 12.57 3.31
C PHE A 71 -6.96 11.74 2.15
N SER A 72 -5.73 12.04 1.75
CA SER A 72 -4.96 11.29 0.75
C SER A 72 -4.14 10.19 1.42
N PHE A 73 -3.53 9.33 0.60
CA PHE A 73 -2.54 8.36 1.07
C PHE A 73 -1.48 8.99 2.02
N MET A 74 -1.03 10.21 1.72
CA MET A 74 0.06 10.87 2.44
C MET A 74 -0.33 11.30 3.86
N ASP A 75 -1.50 11.89 4.02
CA ASP A 75 -1.94 12.56 5.25
C ASP A 75 -3.02 11.81 6.03
N TYR A 76 -3.48 10.66 5.53
CA TYR A 76 -4.44 9.81 6.25
C TYR A 76 -3.87 9.35 7.61
N PRO A 77 -4.70 9.32 8.67
CA PRO A 77 -4.26 8.95 10.03
C PRO A 77 -3.52 7.61 10.09
N LEU A 78 -2.41 7.57 10.83
CA LEU A 78 -1.51 6.41 10.86
C LEU A 78 -2.14 5.17 11.49
N LEU A 79 -2.82 5.29 12.64
CA LEU A 79 -3.33 4.10 13.36
C LEU A 79 -4.29 3.26 12.51
N PRO A 80 -5.30 3.84 11.82
CA PRO A 80 -6.12 3.10 10.88
C PRO A 80 -5.33 2.44 9.75
N LYS A 81 -4.27 3.09 9.22
CA LYS A 81 -3.39 2.49 8.20
C LYS A 81 -2.80 1.18 8.71
N LEU A 82 -2.22 1.18 9.91
CA LEU A 82 -1.55 -0.01 10.46
C LEU A 82 -2.48 -1.21 10.62
N THR A 83 -3.70 -0.99 11.10
CA THR A 83 -4.71 -2.05 11.20
C THR A 83 -5.00 -2.67 9.83
N HIS A 84 -5.16 -1.83 8.80
CA HIS A 84 -5.50 -2.29 7.46
C HIS A 84 -4.31 -2.85 6.68
N TYR A 85 -3.09 -2.36 6.95
CA TYR A 85 -1.87 -2.93 6.40
C TYR A 85 -1.69 -4.36 6.88
N ARG A 86 -1.89 -4.63 8.18
CA ARG A 86 -1.86 -5.99 8.72
C ARG A 86 -2.88 -6.89 8.02
N LEU A 87 -4.12 -6.43 7.91
CA LEU A 87 -5.18 -7.19 7.24
C LEU A 87 -4.83 -7.48 5.76
N GLY A 88 -4.32 -6.49 5.04
CA GLY A 88 -3.89 -6.65 3.65
C GLY A 88 -2.75 -7.65 3.50
N ILE A 89 -1.76 -7.60 4.40
CA ILE A 89 -0.66 -8.58 4.45
C ILE A 89 -1.21 -9.98 4.69
N ASP A 90 -2.11 -10.16 5.66
CA ASP A 90 -2.70 -11.47 5.99
C ASP A 90 -3.48 -12.05 4.78
N GLU A 91 -4.21 -11.21 4.05
CA GLU A 91 -4.93 -11.60 2.82
C GLU A 91 -3.98 -11.98 1.66
N VAL A 92 -2.81 -11.32 1.55
CA VAL A 92 -1.77 -11.71 0.57
C VAL A 92 -1.07 -12.98 1.02
N GLN A 93 -0.83 -13.18 2.32
CA GLN A 93 -0.18 -14.37 2.86
C GLN A 93 -0.96 -15.65 2.56
N ALA A 94 -2.29 -15.56 2.55
CA ALA A 94 -3.15 -16.66 2.13
C ALA A 94 -2.95 -17.09 0.65
N GLN A 95 -2.29 -16.25 -0.16
CA GLN A 95 -1.97 -16.52 -1.57
C GLN A 95 -0.49 -16.86 -1.77
N SER A 96 0.43 -16.14 -1.11
CA SER A 96 1.87 -16.39 -1.13
C SER A 96 2.56 -15.75 0.08
N GLU A 97 3.31 -16.56 0.83
CA GLU A 97 4.10 -16.09 1.97
C GLU A 97 5.20 -15.11 1.55
N TYR A 98 5.85 -15.36 0.40
CA TYR A 98 6.91 -14.49 -0.09
C TYR A 98 6.35 -13.15 -0.57
N ALA A 99 5.21 -13.16 -1.26
CA ALA A 99 4.54 -11.92 -1.66
C ALA A 99 4.13 -11.08 -0.44
N ALA A 100 3.60 -11.73 0.61
CA ALA A 100 3.23 -11.06 1.84
C ALA A 100 4.42 -10.45 2.58
N LEU A 101 5.57 -11.13 2.60
CA LEU A 101 6.81 -10.58 3.14
C LEU A 101 7.21 -9.30 2.40
N LEU A 102 7.19 -9.31 1.06
CA LEU A 102 7.53 -8.14 0.25
C LEU A 102 6.55 -6.97 0.51
N CYS A 103 5.25 -7.23 0.61
CA CYS A 103 4.26 -6.21 0.97
C CYS A 103 4.50 -5.65 2.39
N SER A 104 4.85 -6.52 3.35
CA SER A 104 5.20 -6.10 4.71
C SER A 104 6.42 -5.17 4.72
N MET A 105 7.49 -5.55 4.00
CA MET A 105 8.68 -4.72 3.84
C MET A 105 8.36 -3.38 3.17
N HIS A 106 7.47 -3.38 2.17
CA HIS A 106 7.00 -2.17 1.52
C HIS A 106 6.32 -1.21 2.51
N TYR A 107 5.38 -1.69 3.33
CA TYR A 107 4.75 -0.84 4.35
C TYR A 107 5.72 -0.35 5.43
N CYS A 108 6.64 -1.21 5.88
CA CYS A 108 7.69 -0.82 6.83
C CYS A 108 8.57 0.31 6.28
N SER A 109 8.79 0.38 4.95
CA SER A 109 9.57 1.45 4.32
C SER A 109 8.95 2.84 4.53
N PHE A 110 7.62 2.94 4.65
CA PHE A 110 6.94 4.20 4.98
C PHE A 110 7.16 4.64 6.43
N MET A 111 7.56 3.71 7.30
CA MET A 111 7.74 3.93 8.73
C MET A 111 9.18 4.31 9.09
N ALA A 112 10.14 4.07 8.20
CA ALA A 112 11.57 4.28 8.45
C ALA A 112 11.96 5.74 8.81
N GLY A 113 11.08 6.71 8.59
CA GLY A 113 11.25 8.12 9.00
C GLY A 113 10.48 8.55 10.25
N HIS A 114 9.69 7.67 10.87
CA HIS A 114 8.90 7.98 12.06
C HIS A 114 9.72 7.70 13.33
N THR A 115 9.54 8.53 14.38
CA THR A 115 10.31 8.38 15.61
C THR A 115 9.81 7.17 16.43
N PRO A 116 10.72 6.45 17.13
CA PRO A 116 10.37 5.23 17.89
C PRO A 116 9.41 5.43 19.06
N GLU A 117 9.02 6.67 19.40
CA GLU A 117 8.12 6.94 20.53
C GLU A 117 6.69 6.39 20.31
N GLN A 118 6.35 5.98 19.08
CA GLN A 118 5.05 5.40 18.75
C GLN A 118 5.09 3.87 18.90
N THR A 119 4.67 3.36 20.06
CA THR A 119 4.61 1.91 20.40
C THR A 119 3.99 1.06 19.29
N GLU A 120 3.00 1.59 18.58
CA GLU A 120 2.26 0.88 17.54
C GLU A 120 3.07 0.70 16.25
N ILE A 121 4.00 1.61 15.96
CA ILE A 121 4.99 1.44 14.87
C ILE A 121 5.95 0.31 15.23
N VAL A 122 6.47 0.34 16.46
CA VAL A 122 7.41 -0.69 16.94
C VAL A 122 6.76 -2.07 16.89
N ARG A 123 5.50 -2.20 17.30
CA ARG A 123 4.74 -3.46 17.22
C ARG A 123 4.45 -3.90 15.79
N PHE A 124 4.26 -2.97 14.86
CA PHE A 124 4.02 -3.32 13.46
C PHE A 124 5.30 -3.84 12.78
N MET A 125 6.44 -3.24 13.11
CA MET A 125 7.75 -3.58 12.53
C MET A 125 8.40 -4.85 13.15
N ALA A 126 7.94 -5.27 14.33
CA ALA A 126 8.42 -6.46 15.04
C ALA A 126 7.68 -7.73 14.61
#